data_AF-A0A8B8LIM3-F1
#
_entry.id   AF-A0A8B8LIM3-F1
#
_cell.length_a   1.000
_cell.length_b   1.000
_cell.length_c   1.000
_cell.angle_alpha   90.00
_cell.angle_beta   90.00
_cell.angle_gamma   90.00
#
_symmetry.space_group_name_H-M   'P 1'
#
loop_
_entity.id
_entity.type
_entity.pdbx_description
1 polymer ?
#
loop_
_entity_poly.entity_id
_entity_poly.type
_entity_poly.pdbx_seq_one_letter_code
_entity_poly.pdbx_strand_id
1 'polypeptide(L)'
;MLMMIKSDKESLEDVKHGSNEPYIEGFQKCLEDNRVNVETQELLAVETATSLMSKLRAQLEPFRYVADDASPWEEKSAVARFENKVHKSKRNKLWRKKKRKRVAEMLAKEREQFHQIDREADEWMAREIAKDIANRKVLKMKEIAKIKAKEEKKKLEAELELLLVVEKLQELRSIRIQKLKKQGHFLPEEDDKFLERVQAAVEEEEREALAAVETDAAKDAIATAEESRKAIQNQGKLSKGSNDDSEVKESKEQIVHSVTEEGSSAAEERKFSKIGQSCGGAYDPLANLPIEFYHYYHGSNNDMGTLIEVRREWDAYIRPGGSRIPGHWVQPPPPANEIWASYLVRPE
;
A
#
# COMPACT_ATOMS: atom_id res chain seq x y z
N MET A 1 68.36 -26.73 10.38
CA MET A 1 68.75 -26.63 11.80
C MET A 1 69.71 -27.75 12.18
N LEU A 2 69.29 -29.03 12.27
CA LEU A 2 70.21 -30.15 12.59
C LEU A 2 71.43 -30.24 11.63
N MET A 3 71.21 -30.11 10.32
CA MET A 3 72.31 -30.09 9.32
C MET A 3 73.24 -28.88 9.49
N MET A 4 72.73 -27.72 9.89
CA MET A 4 73.55 -26.51 10.11
C MET A 4 74.44 -26.69 11.36
N ILE A 5 73.88 -27.25 12.45
CA ILE A 5 74.63 -27.57 13.69
C ILE A 5 75.75 -28.61 13.44
N LYS A 6 75.56 -29.54 12.49
CA LYS A 6 76.59 -30.49 12.07
C LYS A 6 77.67 -29.83 11.20
N SER A 7 77.29 -28.98 10.26
CA SER A 7 78.24 -28.26 9.40
C SER A 7 79.15 -27.30 10.19
N ASP A 8 78.62 -26.63 11.21
CA ASP A 8 79.40 -25.74 12.09
C ASP A 8 80.45 -26.48 12.93
N LYS A 9 80.31 -27.81 13.12
CA LYS A 9 81.31 -28.66 13.79
C LYS A 9 82.44 -29.12 12.87
N GLU A 10 82.25 -29.13 11.55
CA GLU A 10 83.27 -29.58 10.57
C GLU A 10 84.05 -28.43 9.93
N SER A 11 83.57 -27.18 10.01
CA SER A 11 84.26 -26.00 9.47
C SER A 11 84.76 -25.06 10.58
N LEU A 12 86.00 -25.26 11.04
CA LEU A 12 86.74 -24.26 11.81
C LEU A 12 87.51 -23.32 10.86
N GLU A 13 86.84 -22.69 9.90
CA GLU A 13 87.36 -21.50 9.20
C GLU A 13 86.23 -20.50 8.88
N ASP A 14 86.33 -19.38 9.59
CA ASP A 14 85.76 -18.04 9.44
C ASP A 14 85.02 -17.70 8.12
N VAL A 15 83.67 -17.65 8.15
CA VAL A 15 82.86 -16.82 7.22
C VAL A 15 81.58 -16.32 7.91
N LYS A 16 81.46 -15.00 8.05
CA LYS A 16 80.24 -14.26 8.40
C LYS A 16 79.02 -14.68 7.57
N HIS A 17 78.02 -15.33 8.16
CA HIS A 17 76.62 -15.45 7.67
C HIS A 17 75.71 -15.50 8.92
N GLY A 18 74.81 -14.55 9.22
CA GLY A 18 73.59 -14.28 8.48
C GLY A 18 72.34 -14.85 9.21
N SER A 19 71.74 -14.04 10.10
CA SER A 19 70.36 -14.06 10.64
C SER A 19 69.77 -15.28 11.40
N ASN A 20 70.39 -16.46 11.45
CA ASN A 20 69.78 -17.65 12.11
C ASN A 20 70.47 -18.12 13.41
N GLU A 21 71.57 -17.46 13.79
CA GLU A 21 72.41 -17.77 14.95
C GLU A 21 71.64 -17.94 16.29
N PRO A 22 70.72 -17.02 16.69
CA PRO A 22 70.01 -17.17 17.97
C PRO A 22 69.02 -18.35 18.00
N TYR A 23 68.52 -18.80 16.84
CA TYR A 23 67.62 -19.95 16.76
C TYR A 23 68.37 -21.28 16.80
N ILE A 24 69.59 -21.30 16.26
CA ILE A 24 70.46 -22.48 16.27
C ILE A 24 71.01 -22.72 17.69
N GLU A 25 71.48 -21.66 18.36
CA GLU A 25 71.97 -21.72 19.74
C GLU A 25 70.85 -22.13 20.72
N GLY A 26 69.63 -21.57 20.56
CA GLY A 26 68.47 -21.98 21.34
C GLY A 26 68.05 -23.44 21.13
N PHE A 27 68.18 -23.95 19.90
CA PHE A 27 67.89 -25.35 19.58
C PHE A 27 68.96 -26.31 20.13
N GLN A 28 70.24 -25.92 20.05
CA GLN A 28 71.34 -26.69 20.63
C GLN A 28 71.22 -26.76 22.16
N LYS A 29 70.95 -25.62 22.82
CA LYS A 29 70.69 -25.58 24.26
C LYS A 29 69.52 -26.47 24.66
N CYS A 30 68.44 -26.48 23.87
CA CYS A 30 67.30 -27.37 24.08
C CYS A 30 67.67 -28.86 23.96
N LEU A 31 68.56 -29.23 23.03
CA LEU A 31 69.06 -30.61 22.92
C LEU A 31 69.93 -30.99 24.12
N GLU A 32 70.78 -30.07 24.58
CA GLU A 32 71.63 -30.24 25.77
C GLU A 32 70.79 -30.37 27.05
N ASP A 33 69.78 -29.52 27.24
CA ASP A 33 68.85 -29.54 28.37
C ASP A 33 68.09 -30.88 28.46
N ASN A 34 67.74 -31.46 27.30
CA ASN A 34 67.07 -32.75 27.21
C ASN A 34 68.05 -33.95 27.18
N ARG A 35 69.37 -33.71 27.25
CA ARG A 35 70.43 -34.72 27.15
C ARG A 35 70.36 -35.59 25.89
N VAL A 36 69.90 -35.01 24.78
CA VAL A 36 69.77 -35.70 23.48
C VAL A 36 70.92 -35.27 22.58
N ASN A 37 71.70 -36.24 22.07
CA ASN A 37 72.74 -35.95 21.08
C ASN A 37 72.09 -35.56 19.73
N VAL A 38 72.74 -34.66 18.99
CA VAL A 38 72.32 -34.25 17.64
C VAL A 38 72.11 -35.46 16.73
N GLU A 39 72.98 -36.48 16.82
CA GLU A 39 72.85 -37.73 16.05
C GLU A 39 71.61 -38.54 16.47
N THR A 40 71.31 -38.61 17.77
CA THR A 40 70.10 -39.29 18.27
C THR A 40 68.82 -38.56 17.87
N GLN A 41 68.83 -37.22 17.87
CA GLN A 41 67.70 -36.42 17.41
C GLN A 41 67.48 -36.56 15.91
N GLU A 42 68.55 -36.64 15.11
CA GLU A 42 68.46 -36.88 13.68
C GLU A 42 67.89 -38.27 13.37
N LEU A 43 68.36 -39.31 14.07
CA LEU A 43 67.79 -40.66 13.95
C LEU A 43 66.29 -40.66 14.29
N LEU A 44 65.89 -40.03 15.39
CA LEU A 44 64.47 -39.89 15.78
C LEU A 44 63.67 -39.08 14.74
N ALA A 45 64.24 -38.02 14.17
CA ALA A 45 63.59 -37.23 13.14
C ALA A 45 63.38 -38.05 11.84
N VAL A 46 64.37 -38.84 11.44
CA VAL A 46 64.26 -39.74 10.29
C VAL A 46 63.25 -40.86 10.55
N GLU A 47 63.26 -41.46 11.74
CA GLU A 47 62.31 -42.51 12.13
C GLU A 47 60.87 -41.98 12.19
N THR A 48 60.66 -40.79 12.77
CA THR A 48 59.35 -40.15 12.79
C THR A 48 58.87 -39.76 11.38
N ALA A 49 59.76 -39.23 10.53
CA ALA A 49 59.44 -38.92 9.14
C ALA A 49 59.09 -40.17 8.34
N THR A 50 59.85 -41.26 8.49
CA THR A 50 59.59 -42.54 7.81
C THR A 50 58.31 -43.21 8.32
N SER A 51 58.02 -43.12 9.62
CA SER A 51 56.75 -43.55 10.22
C SER A 51 55.55 -42.75 9.70
N LEU A 52 55.71 -41.43 9.54
CA LEU A 52 54.68 -40.56 8.96
C LEU A 52 54.46 -40.89 7.48
N MET A 53 55.54 -41.07 6.72
CA MET A 53 55.49 -41.43 5.31
C MET A 53 54.83 -42.81 5.09
N SER A 54 55.10 -43.79 5.95
CA SER A 54 54.48 -45.10 5.87
C SER A 54 52.98 -45.05 6.20
N LYS A 55 52.58 -44.25 7.21
CA LYS A 55 51.16 -43.99 7.52
C LYS A 55 50.43 -43.31 6.37
N LEU A 56 51.02 -42.27 5.79
CA LEU A 56 50.44 -41.60 4.61
C LEU A 56 50.32 -42.55 3.42
N ARG A 57 51.36 -43.36 3.16
CA ARG A 57 51.31 -44.36 2.09
C ARG A 57 50.19 -45.38 2.33
N ALA A 58 50.03 -45.88 3.55
CA ALA A 58 48.95 -46.81 3.90
C ALA A 58 47.56 -46.20 3.73
N GLN A 59 47.39 -44.90 4.04
CA GLN A 59 46.12 -44.20 3.84
C GLN A 59 45.80 -43.89 2.37
N LEU A 60 46.83 -43.71 1.54
CA LEU A 60 46.69 -43.43 0.11
C LEU A 60 46.65 -44.68 -0.76
N GLU A 61 47.05 -45.84 -0.22
CA GLU A 61 47.02 -47.14 -0.90
C GLU A 61 45.66 -47.47 -1.55
N PRO A 62 44.51 -47.20 -0.91
CA PRO A 62 43.19 -47.41 -1.53
C PRO A 62 42.91 -46.50 -2.72
N PHE A 63 43.72 -45.47 -2.99
CA PHE A 63 43.59 -44.57 -4.14
C PHE A 63 44.70 -44.76 -5.16
N ARG A 64 45.60 -45.74 -4.96
CA ARG A 64 46.74 -45.99 -5.84
C ARG A 64 46.30 -46.19 -7.30
N TYR A 65 45.12 -46.79 -7.51
CA TYR A 65 44.57 -47.05 -8.84
C TYR A 65 44.24 -45.79 -9.67
N VAL A 66 44.11 -44.63 -9.03
CA VAL A 66 43.84 -43.35 -9.69
C VAL A 66 45.10 -42.78 -10.33
N ALA A 67 46.26 -43.03 -9.73
CA ALA A 67 47.55 -42.49 -10.18
C ALA A 67 48.39 -43.50 -10.96
N ASP A 68 48.15 -44.80 -10.78
CA ASP A 68 48.93 -45.87 -11.38
C ASP A 68 48.40 -46.25 -12.77
N ASP A 69 49.23 -46.04 -13.80
CA ASP A 69 48.91 -46.37 -15.19
C ASP A 69 48.74 -47.89 -15.41
N ALA A 70 49.28 -48.74 -14.53
CA ALA A 70 49.15 -50.20 -14.59
C ALA A 70 47.85 -50.74 -13.97
N SER A 71 46.95 -49.88 -13.48
CA SER A 71 45.74 -50.32 -12.76
C SER A 71 44.73 -51.03 -13.66
N PRO A 72 43.98 -52.03 -13.14
CA PRO A 72 42.93 -52.72 -13.88
C PRO A 72 41.91 -51.76 -14.50
N TRP A 73 41.49 -52.06 -15.73
CA TRP A 73 40.59 -51.19 -16.49
C TRP A 73 39.21 -51.04 -15.83
N GLU A 74 38.78 -52.00 -15.02
CA GLU A 74 37.53 -51.96 -14.26
C GLU A 74 37.52 -50.78 -13.28
N GLU A 75 38.60 -50.58 -12.52
CA GLU A 75 38.72 -49.51 -11.52
C GLU A 75 38.79 -48.14 -12.19
N LYS A 76 39.57 -48.01 -13.27
CA LYS A 76 39.61 -46.78 -14.09
C LYS A 76 38.24 -46.43 -14.68
N SER A 77 37.50 -47.44 -15.15
CA SER A 77 36.14 -47.24 -15.67
C SER A 77 35.15 -46.81 -14.57
N ALA A 78 35.33 -47.32 -13.34
CA ALA A 78 34.52 -46.94 -12.19
C ALA A 78 34.75 -45.47 -11.80
N VAL A 79 36.01 -45.00 -11.83
CA VAL A 79 36.36 -43.59 -11.63
C VAL A 79 35.68 -42.71 -12.69
N ALA A 80 35.81 -43.05 -13.97
CA ALA A 80 35.19 -42.30 -15.06
C ALA A 80 33.65 -42.25 -14.94
N ARG A 81 33.00 -43.36 -14.51
CA ARG A 81 31.55 -43.40 -14.24
C ARG A 81 31.18 -42.50 -13.06
N PHE A 82 31.99 -42.49 -12.00
CA PHE A 82 31.79 -41.64 -10.84
C PHE A 82 31.92 -40.16 -11.18
N GLU A 83 32.96 -39.77 -11.91
CA GLU A 83 33.15 -38.40 -12.41
C GLU A 83 31.96 -37.95 -13.25
N ASN A 84 31.52 -38.78 -14.21
CA ASN A 84 30.34 -38.51 -15.01
C ASN A 84 29.07 -38.32 -14.16
N LYS A 85 28.89 -39.14 -13.10
CA LYS A 85 27.78 -39.01 -12.15
C LYS A 85 27.86 -37.69 -11.37
N VAL A 86 29.06 -37.27 -10.95
CA VAL A 86 29.31 -35.99 -10.29
C VAL A 86 29.00 -34.82 -11.22
N HIS A 87 29.49 -34.84 -12.46
CA HIS A 87 29.21 -33.80 -13.45
C HIS A 87 27.71 -33.72 -13.80
N LYS A 88 27.05 -34.87 -13.98
CA LYS A 88 25.59 -34.94 -14.20
C LYS A 88 24.82 -34.35 -13.02
N SER A 89 25.24 -34.66 -11.78
CA SER A 89 24.64 -34.10 -10.57
C SER A 89 24.79 -32.58 -10.49
N LYS A 90 26.00 -32.05 -10.75
CA LYS A 90 26.27 -30.60 -10.80
C LYS A 90 25.39 -29.90 -11.84
N ARG A 91 25.32 -30.43 -13.07
CA ARG A 91 24.47 -29.90 -14.14
C ARG A 91 22.99 -29.92 -13.77
N ASN A 92 22.52 -31.02 -13.20
CA ASN A 92 21.13 -31.16 -12.76
C ASN A 92 20.78 -30.18 -11.63
N LYS A 93 21.69 -29.96 -10.68
CA LYS A 93 21.52 -28.96 -9.61
C LYS A 93 21.36 -27.55 -10.18
N LEU A 94 22.20 -27.16 -11.13
CA LEU A 94 22.11 -25.87 -11.81
C LEU A 94 20.83 -25.74 -12.63
N TRP A 95 20.45 -26.78 -13.38
CA TRP A 95 19.21 -26.79 -14.15
C TRP A 95 17.98 -26.65 -13.26
N ARG A 96 17.91 -27.37 -12.13
CA ARG A 96 16.83 -27.25 -11.15
C ARG A 96 16.77 -25.85 -10.54
N LYS A 97 17.93 -25.24 -10.23
CA LYS A 97 18.00 -23.86 -9.74
C LYS A 97 17.45 -22.87 -10.78
N LYS A 98 17.88 -23.00 -12.05
CA LYS A 98 17.39 -22.17 -13.16
C LYS A 98 15.90 -22.37 -13.44
N LYS A 99 15.38 -23.59 -13.31
CA LYS A 99 13.95 -23.88 -13.45
C LYS A 99 13.14 -23.23 -12.33
N ARG A 100 13.56 -23.39 -11.06
CA ARG A 100 12.90 -22.72 -9.91
C ARG A 100 12.93 -21.21 -10.04
N LYS A 101 14.05 -20.63 -10.48
CA LYS A 101 14.15 -19.18 -10.70
C LYS A 101 13.14 -18.69 -11.75
N ARG A 102 13.06 -19.36 -12.90
CA ARG A 102 12.07 -19.02 -13.94
C ARG A 102 10.63 -19.14 -13.46
N VAL A 103 10.30 -20.17 -12.68
CA VAL A 103 8.96 -20.32 -12.10
C VAL A 103 8.67 -19.20 -11.10
N ALA A 104 9.63 -18.84 -10.24
CA ALA A 104 9.49 -17.74 -9.30
C ALA A 104 9.32 -16.39 -10.03
N GLU A 105 10.07 -16.15 -11.10
CA GLU A 105 9.95 -14.95 -11.95
C GLU A 105 8.55 -14.88 -12.61
N MET A 106 8.03 -16.00 -13.11
CA MET A 106 6.66 -16.05 -13.67
C MET A 106 5.60 -15.74 -12.61
N LEU A 107 5.70 -16.36 -11.43
CA LEU A 107 4.79 -16.11 -10.31
C LEU A 107 4.89 -14.67 -9.79
N ALA A 108 6.08 -14.08 -9.79
CA ALA A 108 6.28 -12.69 -9.40
C ALA A 108 5.58 -11.74 -10.39
N LYS A 109 5.75 -11.96 -11.71
CA LYS A 109 5.07 -11.19 -12.75
C LYS A 109 3.55 -11.30 -12.66
N GLU A 110 3.03 -12.49 -12.39
CA GLU A 110 1.59 -12.71 -12.20
C GLU A 110 1.06 -11.92 -11.00
N ARG A 111 1.78 -11.93 -9.87
CA ARG A 111 1.44 -11.10 -8.69
C ARG A 111 1.49 -9.60 -9.00
N GLU A 112 2.52 -9.15 -9.72
CA GLU A 112 2.63 -7.75 -10.15
C GLU A 112 1.46 -7.34 -11.04
N GLN A 113 1.01 -8.22 -11.94
CA GLN A 113 -0.19 -7.99 -12.76
C GLN A 113 -1.44 -7.87 -11.90
N PHE A 114 -1.62 -8.75 -10.91
CA PHE A 114 -2.76 -8.62 -9.98
C PHE A 114 -2.72 -7.30 -9.22
N HIS A 115 -1.56 -6.92 -8.67
CA HIS A 115 -1.41 -5.63 -7.98
C HIS A 115 -1.66 -4.45 -8.92
N GLN A 116 -1.28 -4.54 -10.19
CA GLN A 116 -1.56 -3.49 -11.17
C GLN A 116 -3.06 -3.35 -11.43
N ILE A 117 -3.77 -4.46 -11.64
CA ILE A 117 -5.22 -4.47 -11.86
C ILE A 117 -5.96 -3.95 -10.62
N ASP A 118 -5.52 -4.34 -9.42
CA ASP A 118 -6.09 -3.89 -8.15
C ASP A 118 -5.97 -2.37 -8.00
N ARG A 119 -4.77 -1.82 -8.26
CA ARG A 119 -4.56 -0.37 -8.29
C ARG A 119 -5.44 0.33 -9.32
N GLU A 120 -5.57 -0.23 -10.52
CA GLU A 120 -6.41 0.35 -11.57
C GLU A 120 -7.89 0.36 -11.17
N ALA A 121 -8.35 -0.69 -10.49
CA ALA A 121 -9.71 -0.78 -9.95
C ALA A 121 -9.95 0.26 -8.85
N ASP A 122 -9.00 0.41 -7.91
CA ASP A 122 -9.06 1.43 -6.87
C ASP A 122 -9.07 2.84 -7.44
N GLU A 123 -8.21 3.12 -8.42
CA GLU A 123 -8.19 4.41 -9.12
C GLU A 123 -9.50 4.67 -9.85
N TRP A 124 -10.06 3.66 -10.52
CA TRP A 124 -11.35 3.78 -11.20
C TRP A 124 -12.48 4.09 -10.21
N MET A 125 -12.53 3.38 -9.08
CA MET A 125 -13.49 3.63 -8.01
C MET A 125 -13.34 5.04 -7.44
N ALA A 126 -12.11 5.49 -7.18
CA ALA A 126 -11.85 6.84 -6.70
C ALA A 126 -12.33 7.91 -7.69
N ARG A 127 -12.10 7.70 -8.99
CA ARG A 127 -12.61 8.61 -10.04
C ARG A 127 -14.13 8.65 -10.06
N GLU A 128 -14.80 7.52 -9.92
CA GLU A 128 -16.27 7.47 -9.96
C GLU A 128 -16.89 8.12 -8.72
N ILE A 129 -16.33 7.87 -7.53
CA ILE A 129 -16.73 8.55 -6.30
C ILE A 129 -16.52 10.07 -6.44
N ALA A 130 -15.40 10.51 -7.01
CA ALA A 130 -15.13 11.94 -7.22
C ALA A 130 -16.15 12.58 -8.18
N LYS A 131 -16.51 11.89 -9.28
CA LYS A 131 -17.57 12.36 -10.20
C LYS A 131 -18.92 12.46 -9.49
N ASP A 132 -19.30 11.47 -8.70
CA ASP A 132 -20.54 11.48 -7.94
C ASP A 132 -20.59 12.63 -6.93
N ILE A 133 -19.48 12.87 -6.22
CA ILE A 133 -19.36 14.01 -5.30
C ILE A 133 -19.49 15.33 -6.07
N ALA A 134 -18.85 15.47 -7.23
CA ALA A 134 -18.95 16.67 -8.06
C ALA A 134 -20.39 16.90 -8.57
N ASN A 135 -21.04 15.84 -9.08
CA ASN A 135 -22.42 15.89 -9.53
C ASN A 135 -23.38 16.30 -8.40
N ARG A 136 -23.21 15.72 -7.20
CA ARG A 136 -23.99 16.11 -6.01
C ARG A 136 -23.76 17.58 -5.64
N LYS A 137 -22.54 18.09 -5.72
CA LYS A 137 -22.24 19.52 -5.48
C LYS A 137 -22.95 20.41 -6.50
N VAL A 138 -22.88 20.07 -7.78
CA VAL A 138 -23.56 20.81 -8.86
C VAL A 138 -25.07 20.80 -8.66
N LEU A 139 -25.67 19.66 -8.29
CA LEU A 139 -27.10 19.58 -8.00
C LEU A 139 -27.50 20.48 -6.82
N LYS A 140 -26.73 20.46 -5.73
CA LYS A 140 -26.95 21.37 -4.59
C LYS A 140 -26.84 22.84 -5.00
N MET A 141 -25.84 23.21 -5.80
CA MET A 141 -25.70 24.58 -6.31
C MET A 141 -26.89 24.99 -7.19
N LYS A 142 -27.39 24.09 -8.05
CA LYS A 142 -28.59 24.33 -8.87
C LYS A 142 -29.83 24.52 -8.01
N GLU A 143 -29.97 23.76 -6.92
CA GLU A 143 -31.08 23.91 -5.98
C GLU A 143 -31.03 25.27 -5.26
N ILE A 144 -29.85 25.66 -4.77
CA ILE A 144 -29.63 26.99 -4.17
C ILE A 144 -29.97 28.10 -5.18
N ALA A 145 -29.52 27.98 -6.43
CA ALA A 145 -29.84 28.95 -7.48
C ALA A 145 -31.35 29.05 -7.76
N LYS A 146 -32.07 27.92 -7.76
CA LYS A 146 -33.53 27.90 -7.91
C LYS A 146 -34.23 28.58 -6.73
N ILE A 147 -33.75 28.38 -5.50
CA ILE A 147 -34.31 29.02 -4.31
C ILE A 147 -34.12 30.54 -4.40
N LYS A 148 -32.90 31.01 -4.68
CA LYS A 148 -32.61 32.44 -4.85
C LYS A 148 -33.45 33.08 -5.95
N ALA A 149 -33.56 32.43 -7.11
CA ALA A 149 -34.39 32.93 -8.20
C ALA A 149 -35.88 33.01 -7.83
N LYS A 150 -36.39 32.07 -7.02
CA LYS A 150 -37.78 32.13 -6.52
C LYS A 150 -37.96 33.26 -5.49
N GLU A 151 -36.98 33.49 -4.63
CA GLU A 151 -37.01 34.59 -3.66
C GLU A 151 -36.99 35.95 -4.36
N GLU A 152 -36.12 36.14 -5.35
CA GLU A 152 -36.07 37.37 -6.16
C GLU A 152 -37.38 37.59 -6.92
N LYS A 153 -37.96 36.55 -7.51
CA LYS A 153 -39.29 36.67 -8.15
C LYS A 153 -40.37 37.13 -7.18
N LYS A 154 -40.39 36.59 -5.95
CA LYS A 154 -41.36 37.01 -4.92
C LYS A 154 -41.14 38.46 -4.49
N LYS A 155 -39.89 38.92 -4.39
CA LYS A 155 -39.58 40.33 -4.10
C LYS A 155 -40.10 41.25 -5.20
N LEU A 156 -39.79 40.94 -6.46
CA LEU A 156 -40.26 41.71 -7.62
C LEU A 156 -41.79 41.70 -7.73
N GLU A 157 -42.46 40.59 -7.41
CA GLU A 157 -43.91 40.50 -7.40
C GLU A 157 -44.54 41.44 -6.35
N ALA A 158 -43.96 41.49 -5.14
CA ALA A 158 -44.41 42.41 -4.09
C ALA A 158 -44.16 43.88 -4.45
N GLU A 159 -43.01 44.21 -5.08
CA GLU A 159 -42.72 45.54 -5.59
C GLU A 159 -43.72 45.96 -6.69
N LEU A 160 -44.06 45.05 -7.61
CA LEU A 160 -45.05 45.29 -8.66
C LEU A 160 -46.45 45.50 -8.07
N GLU A 161 -46.86 44.71 -7.07
CA GLU A 161 -48.13 44.89 -6.36
C GLU A 161 -48.20 46.28 -5.70
N LEU A 162 -47.12 46.72 -5.06
CA LEU A 162 -47.04 48.06 -4.47
C LEU A 162 -47.18 49.16 -5.53
N LEU A 163 -46.46 49.05 -6.65
CA LEU A 163 -46.57 49.99 -7.76
C LEU A 163 -48.00 50.06 -8.31
N LEU A 164 -48.68 48.92 -8.44
CA LEU A 164 -50.07 48.86 -8.88
C LEU A 164 -51.01 49.59 -7.90
N VAL A 165 -50.82 49.40 -6.59
CA VAL A 165 -51.61 50.12 -5.57
C VAL A 165 -51.37 51.63 -5.67
N VAL A 166 -50.12 52.06 -5.83
CA VAL A 166 -49.76 53.48 -5.98
C VAL A 166 -50.41 54.07 -7.22
N GLU A 167 -50.37 53.39 -8.36
CA GLU A 167 -51.02 53.82 -9.61
C GLU A 167 -52.54 54.00 -9.40
N LYS A 168 -53.21 53.03 -8.75
CA LYS A 168 -54.65 53.14 -8.45
C LYS A 168 -54.97 54.29 -7.49
N LEU A 169 -54.11 54.56 -6.51
CA LEU A 169 -54.27 55.71 -5.62
C LEU A 169 -54.07 57.04 -6.36
N GLN A 170 -53.11 57.12 -7.29
CA GLN A 170 -52.90 58.28 -8.14
C GLN A 170 -54.11 58.53 -9.08
N GLU A 171 -54.65 57.48 -9.71
CA GLU A 171 -55.88 57.54 -10.49
C GLU A 171 -57.06 58.07 -9.64
N LEU A 172 -57.29 57.48 -8.45
CA LEU A 172 -58.33 57.93 -7.53
C LEU A 172 -58.16 59.40 -7.11
N ARG A 173 -56.92 59.82 -6.84
CA ARG A 173 -56.59 61.22 -6.53
C ARG A 173 -56.96 62.12 -7.72
N SER A 174 -56.57 61.77 -8.94
CA SER A 174 -56.87 62.54 -10.15
C SER A 174 -58.38 62.71 -10.36
N ILE A 175 -59.17 61.65 -10.16
CA ILE A 175 -60.64 61.68 -10.28
C ILE A 175 -61.24 62.59 -9.21
N ARG A 176 -60.78 62.48 -7.96
CA ARG A 176 -61.26 63.32 -6.85
C ARG A 176 -60.95 64.80 -7.09
N ILE A 177 -59.75 65.09 -7.58
CA ILE A 177 -59.33 66.44 -7.96
C ILE A 177 -60.24 66.99 -9.07
N GLN A 178 -60.47 66.22 -10.14
CA GLN A 178 -61.36 66.63 -11.22
C GLN A 178 -62.79 66.87 -10.73
N LYS A 179 -63.29 66.03 -9.81
CA LYS A 179 -64.62 66.20 -9.20
C LYS A 179 -64.70 67.50 -8.38
N LEU A 180 -63.70 67.78 -7.56
CA LEU A 180 -63.64 69.02 -6.76
C LEU A 180 -63.52 70.27 -7.64
N LYS A 181 -62.69 70.23 -8.69
CA LYS A 181 -62.60 71.31 -9.69
C LYS A 181 -63.95 71.59 -10.35
N LYS A 182 -64.69 70.53 -10.74
CA LYS A 182 -66.07 70.65 -11.29
C LYS A 182 -67.07 71.24 -10.29
N GLN A 183 -66.86 71.04 -8.99
CA GLN A 183 -67.68 71.61 -7.92
C GLN A 183 -67.31 73.06 -7.57
N GLY A 184 -66.32 73.65 -8.25
CA GLY A 184 -65.87 75.03 -8.02
C GLY A 184 -64.83 75.18 -6.90
N HIS A 185 -64.34 74.07 -6.34
CA HIS A 185 -63.24 74.11 -5.38
C HIS A 185 -61.90 74.25 -6.14
N PHE A 186 -61.20 75.37 -5.91
CA PHE A 186 -59.82 75.54 -6.35
C PHE A 186 -58.88 74.79 -5.41
N LEU A 187 -58.01 73.96 -5.98
CA LEU A 187 -56.96 73.29 -5.23
C LEU A 187 -55.74 74.21 -5.15
N PRO A 188 -55.01 74.24 -4.03
CA PRO A 188 -53.77 75.01 -3.92
C PRO A 188 -52.72 74.54 -4.96
N GLU A 189 -52.08 75.46 -5.68
CA GLU A 189 -50.89 75.18 -6.53
C GLU A 189 -49.71 74.54 -5.74
N GLU A 190 -49.80 74.49 -4.42
CA GLU A 190 -48.78 73.91 -3.53
C GLU A 190 -48.65 72.38 -3.69
N ASP A 191 -49.74 71.70 -4.08
CA ASP A 191 -49.75 70.26 -4.30
C ASP A 191 -48.88 69.87 -5.52
N ASP A 192 -48.89 70.69 -6.57
CA ASP A 192 -48.07 70.45 -7.77
C ASP A 192 -46.58 70.70 -7.45
N LYS A 193 -46.26 71.71 -6.64
CA LYS A 193 -44.90 71.98 -6.15
C LYS A 193 -44.38 70.90 -5.21
N PHE A 194 -45.26 70.20 -4.50
CA PHE A 194 -44.89 69.06 -3.66
C PHE A 194 -44.52 67.86 -4.53
N LEU A 195 -45.34 67.52 -5.52
CA LEU A 195 -45.05 66.42 -6.46
C LEU A 195 -43.78 66.67 -7.27
N GLU A 196 -43.54 67.90 -7.71
CA GLU A 196 -42.31 68.29 -8.41
C GLU A 196 -41.07 68.16 -7.50
N ARG A 197 -41.19 68.48 -6.20
CA ARG A 197 -40.14 68.24 -5.21
C ARG A 197 -39.92 66.75 -4.93
N VAL A 198 -40.98 65.95 -4.84
CA VAL A 198 -40.86 64.49 -4.66
C VAL A 198 -40.19 63.88 -5.89
N GLN A 199 -40.58 64.29 -7.10
CA GLN A 199 -39.97 63.82 -8.34
C GLN A 199 -38.50 64.22 -8.43
N ALA A 200 -38.15 65.46 -8.09
CA ALA A 200 -36.76 65.91 -8.06
C ALA A 200 -35.91 65.15 -7.05
N ALA A 201 -36.47 64.83 -5.86
CA ALA A 201 -35.78 64.04 -4.85
C ALA A 201 -35.56 62.59 -5.30
N VAL A 202 -36.55 61.97 -5.96
CA VAL A 202 -36.41 60.62 -6.54
C VAL A 202 -35.36 60.60 -7.65
N GLU A 203 -35.36 61.58 -8.55
CA GLU A 203 -34.34 61.70 -9.60
C GLU A 203 -32.93 61.97 -9.05
N GLU A 204 -32.82 62.64 -7.91
CA GLU A 204 -31.55 62.83 -7.20
C GLU A 204 -31.06 61.53 -6.54
N GLU A 205 -31.97 60.78 -5.89
CA GLU A 205 -31.68 59.46 -5.30
C GLU A 205 -31.25 58.44 -6.37
N GLU A 206 -31.92 58.42 -7.53
CA GLU A 206 -31.52 57.57 -8.66
C GLU A 206 -30.12 57.93 -9.19
N ARG A 207 -29.80 59.23 -9.28
CA ARG A 207 -28.46 59.70 -9.66
C ARG A 207 -27.40 59.29 -8.64
N GLU A 208 -27.71 59.37 -7.34
CA GLU A 208 -26.81 58.97 -6.27
C GLU A 208 -26.61 57.44 -6.24
N ALA A 209 -27.67 56.66 -6.47
CA ALA A 209 -27.58 55.20 -6.60
C ALA A 209 -26.72 54.77 -7.80
N LEU A 210 -26.87 55.43 -8.96
CA LEU A 210 -26.02 55.17 -10.13
C LEU A 210 -24.55 55.52 -9.86
N ALA A 211 -24.29 56.65 -9.20
CA ALA A 211 -22.94 57.03 -8.80
C ALA A 211 -22.33 56.02 -7.82
N ALA A 212 -23.11 55.53 -6.85
CA ALA A 212 -22.67 54.49 -5.91
C ALA A 212 -22.31 53.18 -6.64
N VAL A 213 -23.16 52.71 -7.56
CA VAL A 213 -22.88 51.53 -8.39
C VAL A 213 -21.62 51.71 -9.24
N GLU A 214 -21.40 52.89 -9.83
CA GLU A 214 -20.19 53.20 -10.60
C GLU A 214 -18.94 53.17 -9.70
N THR A 215 -19.02 53.72 -8.48
CA THR A 215 -17.91 53.67 -7.52
C THR A 215 -17.64 52.26 -7.01
N ASP A 216 -18.67 51.43 -6.79
CA ASP A 216 -18.51 50.05 -6.35
C ASP A 216 -17.95 49.17 -7.47
N ALA A 217 -18.39 49.36 -8.72
CA ALA A 217 -17.79 48.71 -9.89
C ALA A 217 -16.31 49.10 -10.06
N ALA A 218 -15.95 50.36 -9.80
CA ALA A 218 -14.56 50.79 -9.81
C ALA A 218 -13.73 50.14 -8.69
N LYS A 219 -14.28 50.01 -7.47
CA LYS A 219 -13.63 49.30 -6.35
C LYS A 219 -13.42 47.83 -6.67
N ASP A 220 -14.42 47.16 -7.25
CA ASP A 220 -14.33 45.75 -7.64
C ASP A 220 -13.29 45.54 -8.76
N ALA A 221 -13.21 46.46 -9.73
CA ALA A 221 -12.18 46.42 -10.76
C ALA A 221 -10.76 46.57 -10.17
N ILE A 222 -10.58 47.46 -9.20
CA ILE A 222 -9.31 47.63 -8.47
C ILE A 222 -8.97 46.37 -7.67
N ALA A 223 -9.93 45.81 -6.93
CA ALA A 223 -9.73 44.58 -6.16
C ALA A 223 -9.33 43.40 -7.08
N THR A 224 -10.02 43.24 -8.20
CA THR A 224 -9.73 42.21 -9.22
C THR A 224 -8.33 42.41 -9.82
N ALA A 225 -7.94 43.65 -10.10
CA ALA A 225 -6.59 43.97 -10.58
C ALA A 225 -5.51 43.68 -9.52
N GLU A 226 -5.76 43.98 -8.24
CA GLU A 226 -4.82 43.66 -7.15
C GLU A 226 -4.67 42.15 -6.92
N GLU A 227 -5.75 41.38 -6.98
CA GLU A 227 -5.71 39.92 -6.89
C GLU A 227 -4.89 39.31 -8.02
N SER A 228 -5.08 39.79 -9.25
CA SER A 228 -4.27 39.36 -10.41
C SER A 228 -2.78 39.69 -10.23
N ARG A 229 -2.45 40.87 -9.68
CA ARG A 229 -1.07 41.28 -9.38
C ARG A 229 -0.43 40.40 -8.31
N LYS A 230 -1.16 40.07 -7.24
CA LYS A 230 -0.70 39.14 -6.19
C LYS A 230 -0.48 37.73 -6.75
N ALA A 231 -1.34 37.25 -7.64
CA ALA A 231 -1.18 35.95 -8.30
C ALA A 231 0.11 35.90 -9.17
N ILE A 232 0.41 36.97 -9.92
CA ILE A 232 1.63 37.08 -10.73
C ILE A 232 2.89 37.17 -9.85
N GLN A 233 2.83 37.92 -8.74
CA GLN A 233 3.96 38.05 -7.81
C GLN A 233 4.31 36.74 -7.10
N ASN A 234 3.30 35.91 -6.81
CA ASN A 234 3.49 34.57 -6.25
C ASN A 234 4.12 33.59 -7.25
N GLN A 235 3.85 33.74 -8.56
CA GLN A 235 4.53 32.97 -9.61
C GLN A 235 6.00 33.40 -9.81
N GLY A 236 6.31 34.69 -9.64
CA GLY A 236 7.68 35.21 -9.76
C GLY A 236 8.63 34.81 -8.63
N LYS A 237 8.11 34.42 -7.46
CA LYS A 237 8.93 34.01 -6.30
C LYS A 237 9.31 32.52 -6.29
N LEU A 238 8.85 31.74 -7.27
CA LEU A 238 9.13 30.31 -7.42
C LEU A 238 10.31 29.98 -8.37
N SER A 239 11.00 30.99 -8.92
CA SER A 239 12.08 30.79 -9.92
C SER A 239 13.49 31.27 -9.52
N LYS A 240 13.79 31.48 -8.23
CA LYS A 240 15.15 31.83 -7.78
C LYS A 240 15.56 31.11 -6.49
N GLY A 241 16.05 29.87 -6.66
CA GLY A 241 17.16 29.25 -5.91
C GLY A 241 16.97 28.88 -4.44
N SER A 242 17.06 27.58 -4.12
CA SER A 242 18.13 26.99 -3.27
C SER A 242 17.68 25.72 -2.53
N ASN A 243 18.50 24.68 -2.72
CA ASN A 243 18.93 23.62 -1.80
C ASN A 243 18.46 23.63 -0.33
N ASP A 244 18.12 22.40 0.09
CA ASP A 244 18.38 21.67 1.33
C ASP A 244 18.00 22.18 2.74
N ASP A 245 17.61 21.15 3.50
CA ASP A 245 17.54 20.96 4.94
C ASP A 245 16.41 21.55 5.82
N SER A 246 15.63 20.58 6.32
CA SER A 246 14.91 20.46 7.59
C SER A 246 14.83 21.66 8.56
N GLU A 247 13.60 21.99 8.95
CA GLU A 247 13.20 21.99 10.37
C GLU A 247 11.66 22.04 10.46
N VAL A 248 11.05 20.96 10.97
CA VAL A 248 9.64 20.93 11.34
C VAL A 248 9.51 21.54 12.74
N LYS A 249 8.81 22.66 12.85
CA LYS A 249 8.25 23.16 14.12
C LYS A 249 6.74 23.27 13.99
N GLU A 250 6.06 22.25 14.49
CA GLU A 250 4.62 22.27 14.76
C GLU A 250 4.34 23.10 16.01
N SER A 251 3.33 23.96 15.94
CA SER A 251 2.70 24.60 17.09
C SER A 251 1.22 24.75 16.83
N LYS A 252 0.47 23.85 17.50
CA LYS A 252 -0.92 23.91 18.00
C LYS A 252 -1.80 25.11 17.62
N GLU A 253 -3.05 24.78 17.26
CA GLU A 253 -4.30 25.12 17.98
C GLU A 253 -5.46 24.39 17.27
N GLN A 254 -6.08 23.35 17.86
CA GLN A 254 -7.11 23.36 18.90
C GLN A 254 -8.49 23.82 18.38
N ILE A 255 -9.34 22.86 17.98
CA ILE A 255 -10.79 23.05 17.91
C ILE A 255 -11.46 21.93 18.73
N VAL A 256 -12.20 22.40 19.72
CA VAL A 256 -13.01 21.67 20.70
C VAL A 256 -14.33 21.25 20.04
N HIS A 257 -14.79 20.03 20.29
CA HIS A 257 -16.22 19.77 20.39
C HIS A 257 -16.51 18.75 21.48
N SER A 258 -17.37 19.19 22.39
CA SER A 258 -17.90 18.55 23.59
C SER A 258 -18.72 17.29 23.32
N VAL A 259 -18.54 16.25 24.13
CA VAL A 259 -19.65 15.41 24.65
C VAL A 259 -19.28 14.94 26.06
N THR A 260 -20.26 15.07 26.95
CA THR A 260 -20.39 14.70 28.36
C THR A 260 -19.96 13.28 28.72
N GLU A 261 -19.22 13.17 29.83
CA GLU A 261 -19.03 11.94 30.61
C GLU A 261 -20.11 11.79 31.68
N GLU A 262 -20.68 10.59 31.81
CA GLU A 262 -21.03 9.99 33.10
C GLU A 262 -20.30 8.63 33.16
N GLY A 263 -19.43 8.49 34.15
CA GLY A 263 -18.62 7.31 34.36
C GLY A 263 -19.37 6.20 35.10
N SER A 264 -18.95 4.96 34.86
CA SER A 264 -18.94 3.94 35.90
C SER A 264 -17.89 2.88 35.58
N SER A 265 -17.23 2.48 36.66
CA SER A 265 -16.06 1.65 36.80
C SER A 265 -16.27 0.16 36.50
N ALA A 266 -15.14 -0.50 36.29
CA ALA A 266 -14.76 -1.81 36.82
C ALA A 266 -14.67 -2.98 35.83
N ALA A 267 -13.43 -3.45 35.73
CA ALA A 267 -12.99 -4.84 35.81
C ALA A 267 -13.54 -5.91 34.83
N GLU A 268 -12.54 -6.47 34.13
CA GLU A 268 -12.29 -7.91 34.00
C GLU A 268 -12.80 -8.71 32.78
N GLU A 269 -11.87 -9.59 32.38
CA GLU A 269 -11.98 -10.82 31.60
C GLU A 269 -12.10 -10.78 30.07
N ARG A 270 -10.95 -11.12 29.46
CA ARG A 270 -10.78 -11.71 28.13
C ARG A 270 -11.86 -12.76 27.82
N LYS A 271 -12.68 -12.54 26.80
CA LYS A 271 -13.27 -13.63 25.99
C LYS A 271 -13.23 -13.28 24.51
N PHE A 272 -12.71 -14.23 23.74
CA PHE A 272 -12.60 -14.21 22.28
C PHE A 272 -13.94 -13.80 21.63
N SER A 273 -13.87 -12.80 20.75
CA SER A 273 -15.01 -12.33 19.97
C SER A 273 -15.47 -13.43 19.01
N LYS A 274 -16.66 -13.94 19.31
CA LYS A 274 -17.46 -14.85 18.48
C LYS A 274 -17.93 -14.09 17.25
N ILE A 275 -17.39 -14.44 16.08
CA ILE A 275 -17.90 -13.99 14.78
C ILE A 275 -19.24 -14.69 14.53
N GLY A 276 -20.26 -13.92 14.15
CA GLY A 276 -21.46 -14.45 13.50
C GLY A 276 -22.71 -14.53 14.38
N GLN A 277 -23.15 -13.40 14.94
CA GLN A 277 -24.52 -13.26 15.41
C GLN A 277 -25.38 -12.84 14.21
N SER A 278 -26.04 -13.81 13.58
CA SER A 278 -27.13 -13.55 12.63
C SER A 278 -28.45 -13.56 13.38
N CYS A 279 -29.17 -12.45 13.27
CA CYS A 279 -30.55 -12.30 13.73
C CYS A 279 -31.46 -13.20 12.88
N GLY A 280 -32.35 -13.96 13.52
CA GLY A 280 -33.41 -14.72 12.85
C GLY A 280 -33.80 -15.96 13.65
N GLY A 281 -34.91 -15.88 14.38
CA GLY A 281 -35.57 -17.06 14.95
C GLY A 281 -36.01 -17.98 13.82
N ALA A 282 -35.18 -18.94 13.48
CA ALA A 282 -35.44 -19.94 12.46
C ALA A 282 -34.90 -21.27 12.96
N TYR A 283 -35.78 -22.25 12.97
CA TYR A 283 -35.54 -23.66 13.26
C TYR A 283 -34.15 -24.11 12.79
N ASP A 284 -33.29 -24.57 13.71
CA ASP A 284 -31.97 -25.13 13.37
C ASP A 284 -32.18 -26.48 12.67
N PRO A 285 -31.99 -26.57 11.33
CA PRO A 285 -32.28 -27.79 10.58
C PRO A 285 -31.33 -28.94 10.96
N LEU A 286 -30.24 -28.64 11.67
CA LEU A 286 -29.20 -29.60 12.05
C LEU A 286 -29.49 -30.29 13.39
N ALA A 287 -30.46 -29.78 14.17
CA ALA A 287 -30.81 -30.35 15.48
C ALA A 287 -31.51 -31.72 15.39
N ASN A 288 -32.03 -32.10 14.21
CA ASN A 288 -32.73 -33.37 13.97
C ASN A 288 -31.87 -34.42 13.23
N LEU A 289 -30.58 -34.17 13.02
CA LEU A 289 -29.70 -35.14 12.37
C LEU A 289 -29.32 -36.28 13.35
N PRO A 290 -29.20 -37.54 12.88
CA PRO A 290 -28.67 -38.61 13.69
C PRO A 290 -27.31 -38.21 14.27
N ILE A 291 -27.05 -38.62 15.51
CA ILE A 291 -25.86 -38.23 16.28
C ILE A 291 -24.56 -38.53 15.53
N GLU A 292 -24.55 -39.55 14.66
CA GLU A 292 -23.39 -39.93 13.85
C GLU A 292 -22.98 -38.84 12.85
N PHE A 293 -23.91 -37.98 12.41
CA PHE A 293 -23.62 -36.89 11.47
C PHE A 293 -23.18 -35.59 12.16
N TYR A 294 -23.45 -35.45 13.45
CA TYR A 294 -23.12 -34.23 14.20
C TYR A 294 -21.61 -33.99 14.25
N HIS A 295 -20.83 -35.08 14.32
CA HIS A 295 -19.37 -35.03 14.29
C HIS A 295 -18.83 -34.45 12.97
N TYR A 296 -19.44 -34.77 11.83
CA TYR A 296 -18.99 -34.26 10.53
C TYR A 296 -19.22 -32.75 10.38
N TYR A 297 -20.36 -32.24 10.84
CA TYR A 297 -20.71 -30.81 10.69
C TYR A 297 -20.14 -29.92 11.80
N HIS A 298 -20.03 -30.42 13.03
CA HIS A 298 -19.62 -29.60 14.19
C HIS A 298 -18.34 -30.07 14.87
N GLY A 299 -17.80 -31.24 14.53
CA GLY A 299 -16.58 -31.77 15.16
C GLY A 299 -15.37 -30.87 14.94
N SER A 300 -15.27 -30.23 13.77
CA SER A 300 -14.20 -29.28 13.44
C SER A 300 -14.22 -27.98 14.27
N ASN A 301 -15.34 -27.66 14.93
CA ASN A 301 -15.42 -26.49 15.82
C ASN A 301 -14.74 -26.73 17.17
N ASN A 302 -14.62 -28.00 17.60
CA ASN A 302 -14.13 -28.38 18.92
C ASN A 302 -12.84 -29.20 18.87
N ASP A 303 -12.54 -29.86 17.75
CA ASP A 303 -11.34 -30.69 17.56
C ASP A 303 -10.63 -30.40 16.24
N MET A 304 -9.35 -30.04 16.36
CA MET A 304 -8.47 -29.74 15.22
C MET A 304 -8.18 -30.99 14.38
N GLY A 305 -8.18 -32.18 14.99
CA GLY A 305 -8.00 -33.45 14.28
C GLY A 305 -9.09 -33.66 13.23
N THR A 306 -10.34 -33.51 13.66
CA THR A 306 -11.53 -33.60 12.81
C THR A 306 -11.50 -32.57 11.66
N LEU A 307 -11.07 -31.34 11.91
CA LEU A 307 -10.93 -30.32 10.86
C LEU A 307 -9.89 -30.73 9.79
N ILE A 308 -8.78 -31.34 10.21
CA ILE A 308 -7.73 -31.81 9.29
C ILE A 308 -8.25 -32.99 8.45
N GLU A 309 -9.02 -33.91 9.03
CA GLU A 309 -9.62 -35.03 8.32
C GLU A 309 -10.60 -34.57 7.25
N VAL A 310 -11.57 -33.72 7.62
CA VAL A 310 -12.51 -33.11 6.67
C VAL A 310 -11.75 -32.40 5.55
N ARG A 311 -10.70 -31.65 5.87
CA ARG A 311 -9.91 -30.96 4.84
C ARG A 311 -9.22 -31.93 3.88
N ARG A 312 -8.68 -33.04 4.38
CA ARG A 312 -8.03 -34.07 3.56
C ARG A 312 -9.02 -34.76 2.62
N GLU A 313 -10.24 -34.99 3.08
CA GLU A 313 -11.33 -35.53 2.25
C GLU A 313 -11.71 -34.55 1.14
N TRP A 314 -11.89 -33.27 1.45
CA TRP A 314 -12.16 -32.23 0.44
C TRP A 314 -11.02 -32.11 -0.59
N ASP A 315 -9.77 -32.27 -0.17
CA ASP A 315 -8.62 -32.28 -1.08
C ASP A 315 -8.67 -33.47 -2.06
N ALA A 316 -9.44 -34.54 -1.78
CA ALA A 316 -9.69 -35.62 -2.74
C ALA A 316 -10.68 -35.22 -3.85
N TYR A 317 -11.57 -34.26 -3.61
CA TYR A 317 -12.53 -33.74 -4.60
C TYR A 317 -12.00 -32.54 -5.40
N ILE A 318 -11.04 -31.79 -4.84
CA ILE A 318 -10.48 -30.57 -5.43
C ILE A 318 -9.26 -30.85 -6.32
N ARG A 319 -8.53 -31.95 -6.09
CA ARG A 319 -7.32 -32.27 -6.87
C ARG A 319 -7.64 -32.61 -8.33
N PRO A 320 -6.79 -32.20 -9.30
CA PRO A 320 -6.91 -32.64 -10.70
C PRO A 320 -6.79 -34.17 -10.79
N GLY A 321 -7.89 -34.85 -11.13
CA GLY A 321 -7.98 -36.33 -11.15
C GLY A 321 -8.65 -36.96 -9.92
N GLY A 322 -9.14 -36.15 -8.98
CA GLY A 322 -9.99 -36.60 -7.87
C GLY A 322 -11.37 -37.09 -8.33
N SER A 323 -12.02 -37.95 -7.53
CA SER A 323 -13.41 -38.33 -7.76
C SER A 323 -14.27 -37.09 -7.61
N ARG A 324 -14.80 -36.54 -8.70
CA ARG A 324 -15.72 -35.41 -8.65
C ARG A 324 -16.97 -35.89 -7.91
N ILE A 325 -17.56 -35.04 -7.06
CA ILE A 325 -18.92 -35.29 -6.55
C ILE A 325 -19.78 -35.64 -7.77
N PRO A 326 -20.45 -36.79 -7.79
CA PRO A 326 -21.21 -37.19 -8.96
C PRO A 326 -22.24 -36.10 -9.26
N GLY A 327 -22.13 -35.44 -10.43
CA GLY A 327 -22.93 -34.26 -10.79
C GLY A 327 -24.44 -34.52 -10.91
N HIS A 328 -24.89 -35.73 -10.58
CA HIS A 328 -26.26 -36.22 -10.62
C HIS A 328 -26.84 -36.51 -9.22
N TRP A 329 -26.04 -36.40 -8.14
CA TRP A 329 -26.52 -36.69 -6.78
C TRP A 329 -27.26 -35.53 -6.12
N VAL A 330 -27.05 -34.31 -6.59
CA VAL A 330 -27.80 -33.14 -6.12
C VAL A 330 -28.28 -32.38 -7.35
N GLN A 331 -29.59 -32.39 -7.60
CA GLN A 331 -30.17 -31.48 -8.58
C GLN A 331 -29.99 -30.05 -8.05
N PRO A 332 -29.29 -29.16 -8.80
CA PRO A 332 -29.21 -27.78 -8.39
C PRO A 332 -30.61 -27.16 -8.42
N PRO A 333 -30.91 -26.22 -7.49
CA PRO A 333 -32.14 -25.45 -7.56
C PRO A 333 -32.20 -24.65 -8.88
N PRO A 334 -33.41 -24.32 -9.36
CA PRO A 334 -33.56 -23.49 -10.55
C PRO A 334 -32.86 -22.12 -10.36
N PRO A 335 -32.35 -21.50 -11.44
CA PRO A 335 -31.66 -20.23 -11.36
C PRO A 335 -32.55 -19.15 -10.72
N ALA A 336 -31.96 -18.32 -9.87
CA ALA A 336 -32.70 -17.30 -9.12
C ALA A 336 -33.33 -16.20 -10.01
N ASN A 337 -32.84 -16.03 -11.25
CA ASN A 337 -33.43 -15.14 -12.24
C ASN A 337 -33.12 -15.61 -13.67
N GLU A 338 -33.83 -15.03 -14.63
CA GLU A 338 -33.76 -15.36 -16.06
C GLU A 338 -32.38 -15.03 -16.67
N ILE A 339 -31.70 -14.01 -16.11
CA ILE A 339 -30.34 -13.62 -16.51
C ILE A 339 -29.36 -14.76 -16.22
N TRP A 340 -29.38 -15.32 -15.00
CA TRP A 340 -28.54 -16.46 -14.61
C TRP A 340 -28.87 -17.72 -15.39
N ALA A 341 -30.15 -17.93 -15.75
CA ALA A 341 -30.56 -19.06 -16.57
C ALA A 341 -29.94 -19.00 -17.97
N SER A 342 -29.81 -17.81 -18.58
CA SER A 342 -29.26 -17.67 -19.93
C SER A 342 -27.79 -18.09 -20.04
N TYR A 343 -27.01 -18.01 -18.97
CA TYR A 343 -25.62 -18.47 -18.93
C TYR A 343 -25.46 -19.99 -18.77
N LEU A 344 -26.52 -20.71 -18.39
CA LEU A 344 -26.48 -22.15 -18.18
C LEU A 344 -26.90 -22.95 -19.42
N VAL A 345 -27.60 -22.31 -20.36
CA VAL A 345 -27.93 -22.90 -21.66
C VAL A 345 -26.69 -22.80 -22.54
N ARG A 346 -26.06 -23.93 -22.87
CA ARG A 346 -24.99 -23.92 -23.88
C ARG A 346 -25.61 -23.53 -25.23
N PRO A 347 -25.01 -22.61 -26.00
CA PRO A 347 -25.43 -22.39 -27.37
C PRO A 347 -25.24 -23.68 -28.18
N GLU A 348 -26.23 -24.01 -29.00
CA GLU A 348 -26.16 -25.11 -29.97
C GLU A 348 -25.07 -24.89 -31.02
#